data_AF-A0A6A3C3M8-F1
#
_entry.id   AF-A0A6A3C3M8-F1
#
_cell.length_a   1.000
_cell.length_b   1.000
_cell.length_c   1.000
_cell.angle_alpha   90.00
_cell.angle_beta   90.00
_cell.angle_gamma   90.00
#
_symmetry.space_group_name_H-M   'P 1'
#
loop_
_entity.id
_entity.type
_entity.pdbx_description
1 polymer ?
#
loop_
_entity_poly.entity_id
_entity_poly.type
_entity_poly.pdbx_seq_one_letter_code
_entity_poly.pdbx_strand_id
1 'polypeptide(L)'
;MYAIGGSANPTINSEGNVFIASDNNYAKEASFSTNSFDEWSNWNWRSEGDMMANGAFFTPSGEEGPESYIRASSMVARPTSLITKTAQYAGILSCRKGYGC
;
A
#
# COMPACT_ATOMS: atom_id res chain seq x y z
N MET A 1 3.60 -13.66 6.05
CA MET A 1 4.27 -12.34 6.12
C MET A 1 3.53 -11.44 5.16
N TYR A 2 3.18 -10.21 5.54
CA TYR A 2 2.32 -9.32 4.77
C TYR A 2 2.91 -7.91 4.75
N ALA A 3 2.47 -7.07 3.80
CA ALA A 3 2.97 -5.71 3.67
C ALA A 3 2.11 -4.70 4.46
N ILE A 4 0.79 -4.86 4.38
CA ILE A 4 -0.20 -3.96 5.01
C ILE A 4 -1.32 -4.79 5.63
N GLY A 5 -1.89 -4.29 6.72
CA GLY A 5 -2.88 -5.04 7.49
C GLY A 5 -3.37 -4.32 8.73
N GLY A 6 -4.24 -4.98 9.50
CA GLY A 6 -4.69 -4.47 10.79
C GLY A 6 -5.61 -5.44 11.53
N SER A 7 -6.11 -5.02 12.70
CA SER A 7 -6.78 -5.90 13.67
C SER A 7 -8.01 -5.31 14.35
N ALA A 8 -8.35 -4.05 14.09
CA ALA A 8 -9.40 -3.31 14.81
C ALA A 8 -10.25 -2.45 13.86
N ASN A 9 -10.73 -3.03 12.76
CA ASN A 9 -11.52 -2.35 11.72
C ASN A 9 -10.89 -1.04 11.18
N PRO A 10 -9.61 -1.07 10.74
CA PRO A 10 -9.05 0.06 10.03
C PRO A 10 -9.66 0.18 8.63
N THR A 11 -9.78 1.41 8.15
CA THR A 11 -9.94 1.70 6.72
C THR A 11 -8.56 1.77 6.08
N ILE A 12 -8.33 1.01 5.01
CA ILE A 12 -7.05 0.99 4.28
C ILE A 12 -7.28 1.47 2.85
N ASN A 13 -6.58 2.54 2.49
CA ASN A 13 -6.56 3.09 1.14
C ASN A 13 -5.16 2.95 0.56
N SER A 14 -4.94 1.94 -0.28
CA SER A 14 -3.68 1.74 -0.99
C SER A 14 -3.78 2.37 -2.38
N GLU A 15 -2.95 3.37 -2.67
CA GLU A 15 -2.97 4.09 -3.94
C GLU A 15 -1.56 4.27 -4.52
N GLY A 16 -1.31 3.76 -5.73
CA GLY A 16 -0.05 3.96 -6.46
C GLY A 16 1.19 3.30 -5.84
N ASN A 17 1.01 2.27 -5.02
CA ASN A 17 2.07 1.47 -4.40
C ASN A 17 2.60 0.38 -5.35
N VAL A 18 3.82 -0.11 -5.08
CA VAL A 18 4.41 -1.26 -5.78
C VAL A 18 4.72 -2.37 -4.81
N PHE A 19 4.01 -3.50 -4.94
CA PHE A 19 4.20 -4.69 -4.12
C PHE A 19 4.96 -5.74 -4.92
N ILE A 20 6.16 -6.09 -4.44
CA ILE A 20 7.00 -7.13 -5.02
C ILE A 20 7.03 -8.28 -4.02
N ALA A 21 6.27 -9.33 -4.30
CA ALA A 21 6.27 -10.51 -3.43
C ALA A 21 7.60 -11.25 -3.50
N SER A 22 7.96 -11.93 -2.41
CA SER A 22 9.08 -12.89 -2.43
C SER A 22 8.69 -14.17 -3.20
N ASP A 23 9.67 -15.03 -3.50
CA ASP A 23 9.43 -16.31 -4.18
C ASP A 23 8.70 -17.35 -3.30
N ASN A 24 8.49 -17.04 -2.01
CA ASN A 24 7.67 -17.86 -1.14
C ASN A 24 6.19 -17.74 -1.52
N ASN A 25 5.57 -18.86 -1.87
CA ASN A 25 4.14 -18.93 -2.23
C ASN A 25 3.18 -18.50 -1.10
N TYR A 26 3.62 -18.54 0.16
CA TYR A 26 2.84 -18.07 1.32
C TYR A 26 3.00 -16.57 1.61
N ALA A 27 3.72 -15.83 0.75
CA ALA A 27 4.00 -14.41 0.92
C ALA A 27 3.56 -13.59 -0.31
N LYS A 28 2.52 -14.06 -1.01
CA LYS A 28 1.95 -13.40 -2.19
C LYS A 28 0.89 -12.36 -1.85
N GLU A 29 0.19 -12.52 -0.75
CA GLU A 29 -0.84 -11.56 -0.34
C GLU A 29 -0.20 -10.33 0.33
N ALA A 30 -0.46 -9.15 -0.21
CA ALA A 30 0.01 -7.87 0.31
C ALA A 30 -0.79 -7.42 1.54
N SER A 31 -2.09 -7.71 1.55
CA SER A 31 -3.05 -7.41 2.62
C SER A 31 -3.20 -8.56 3.61
N PHE A 32 -3.32 -8.30 4.90
CA PHE A 32 -3.61 -9.34 5.89
C PHE A 32 -4.33 -8.82 7.12
N SER A 33 -5.31 -9.58 7.62
CA SER A 33 -5.94 -9.35 8.92
C SER A 33 -5.62 -10.49 9.88
N THR A 34 -5.43 -10.16 11.16
CA THR A 34 -5.29 -11.15 12.24
C THR A 34 -6.62 -11.78 12.65
N ASN A 35 -7.73 -11.24 12.16
CA ASN A 35 -9.09 -11.60 12.56
C ASN A 35 -9.69 -12.62 11.58
N SER A 36 -10.82 -13.22 11.94
CA SER A 36 -11.52 -14.15 11.05
C SER A 36 -12.02 -13.43 9.79
N PHE A 37 -12.13 -14.16 8.68
CA PHE A 37 -12.61 -13.62 7.42
C PHE A 37 -13.97 -12.92 7.56
N ASP A 38 -14.90 -13.51 8.32
CA ASP A 38 -16.22 -12.93 8.56
C ASP A 38 -16.15 -11.56 9.25
N GLU A 39 -15.11 -11.32 10.05
CA GLU A 39 -14.92 -10.05 10.74
C GLU A 39 -14.33 -8.99 9.81
N TRP A 40 -13.22 -9.30 9.13
CA TRP A 40 -12.50 -8.29 8.35
C TRP A 40 -13.04 -8.09 6.93
N SER A 41 -13.83 -9.02 6.40
CA SER A 41 -14.51 -8.86 5.10
C SER A 41 -15.44 -7.65 5.04
N ASN A 42 -15.89 -7.14 6.20
CA ASN A 42 -16.70 -5.93 6.33
C ASN A 42 -15.87 -4.64 6.51
N TRP A 43 -14.54 -4.74 6.60
CA TRP A 43 -13.66 -3.57 6.77
C TRP A 43 -13.36 -2.94 5.42
N ASN A 44 -13.24 -1.61 5.36
CA ASN A 44 -13.11 -0.89 4.09
C ASN A 44 -11.65 -0.86 3.60
N TRP A 45 -11.25 -1.84 2.81
CA TRP A 45 -9.90 -1.98 2.27
C TRP A 45 -9.92 -1.91 0.74
N ARG A 46 -9.20 -0.95 0.18
CA ARG A 46 -9.14 -0.70 -1.26
C ARG A 46 -7.73 -0.54 -1.78
N SER A 47 -7.55 -0.91 -3.05
CA SER A 47 -6.32 -0.79 -3.81
C SER A 47 -6.63 -0.17 -5.17
N GLU A 48 -6.00 0.96 -5.48
CA GLU A 48 -6.20 1.72 -6.73
C GLU A 48 -4.85 2.11 -7.35
N GLY A 49 -4.64 1.80 -8.63
CA GLY A 49 -3.41 2.16 -9.34
C GLY A 49 -2.13 1.47 -8.82
N ASP A 50 -2.25 0.49 -7.92
CA ASP A 50 -1.14 -0.28 -7.39
C ASP A 50 -0.57 -1.25 -8.45
N MET A 51 0.73 -1.52 -8.37
CA MET A 51 1.42 -2.51 -9.20
C MET A 51 1.76 -3.74 -8.37
N MET A 52 1.28 -4.89 -8.82
CA MET A 52 1.55 -6.19 -8.21
C MET A 52 2.59 -6.96 -9.05
N ALA A 53 3.74 -7.28 -8.46
CA ALA A 53 4.82 -7.99 -9.13
C ALA A 53 5.14 -9.32 -8.42
N ASN A 54 5.70 -10.26 -9.17
CA ASN A 54 6.04 -11.61 -8.70
C ASN A 54 4.85 -12.37 -8.08
N GLY A 55 3.66 -12.21 -8.65
CA GLY A 55 2.44 -12.86 -8.17
C GLY A 55 1.87 -12.26 -6.88
N ALA A 56 2.28 -11.05 -6.50
CA ALA A 56 1.63 -10.31 -5.43
C ALA A 56 0.14 -10.09 -5.75
N PHE A 57 -0.70 -9.99 -4.72
CA PHE A 57 -2.09 -9.57 -4.87
C PHE A 57 -2.60 -8.87 -3.61
N PHE A 58 -3.67 -8.10 -3.76
CA PHE A 58 -4.37 -7.43 -2.67
C PHE A 58 -5.82 -7.90 -2.66
N THR A 59 -6.33 -8.25 -1.48
CA THR A 59 -7.72 -8.68 -1.29
C THR A 59 -8.51 -7.50 -0.74
N PRO A 60 -9.35 -6.83 -1.57
CA PRO A 60 -10.22 -5.76 -1.09
C PRO A 60 -11.37 -6.31 -0.25
N SER A 61 -11.93 -5.46 0.60
CA SER A 61 -13.04 -5.80 1.48
C SER A 61 -13.89 -4.55 1.79
N GLY A 62 -15.06 -4.78 2.39
CA GLY A 62 -16.03 -3.74 2.68
C GLY A 62 -16.90 -3.39 1.47
N GLU A 63 -17.90 -2.53 1.70
CA GLU A 63 -18.68 -1.97 0.60
C GLU A 63 -17.81 -0.98 -0.18
N GLU A 64 -18.07 -0.81 -1.48
CA GLU A 64 -17.54 0.32 -2.25
C GLU A 64 -18.07 1.62 -1.61
N GLY A 65 -17.34 2.11 -0.61
CA GLY A 65 -17.62 3.38 0.03
C GLY A 65 -17.61 4.48 -1.03
N PRO A 66 -18.36 5.58 -0.82
CA PRO A 66 -18.43 6.63 -1.82
C PRO A 66 -17.02 7.10 -2.18
N GLU A 67 -16.76 7.41 -3.46
CA GLU A 67 -15.52 8.05 -3.94
C GLU A 67 -15.13 9.27 -3.07
N SER A 68 -16.10 9.78 -2.32
CA SER A 68 -16.05 10.89 -1.39
C SER A 68 -15.23 10.72 -0.10
N TYR A 69 -14.48 9.63 0.14
CA TYR A 69 -13.27 9.72 0.99
C TYR A 69 -12.15 10.40 0.18
N ILE A 70 -12.47 11.59 -0.34
CA ILE A 70 -11.82 12.33 -1.41
C ILE A 70 -10.36 12.56 -1.03
N ARG A 71 -9.43 11.88 -1.71
CA ARG A 71 -7.99 12.24 -1.76
C ARG A 71 -7.45 12.78 -0.44
N ALA A 72 -7.61 12.06 0.67
CA ALA A 72 -7.24 12.44 2.05
C ALA A 72 -6.42 13.75 2.20
N SER A 73 -7.02 14.94 2.02
CA SER A 73 -6.35 16.25 1.96
C SER A 73 -4.95 16.31 1.28
N SER A 74 -4.65 15.42 0.33
CA SER A 74 -3.30 15.07 -0.12
C SER A 74 -3.19 15.15 -1.64
N MET A 75 -1.94 15.26 -2.10
CA MET A 75 -1.60 15.19 -3.52
C MET A 75 -2.10 13.86 -4.12
N VAL A 76 -2.53 13.90 -5.37
CA VAL A 76 -2.91 12.71 -6.13
C VAL A 76 -1.77 11.70 -6.11
N ALA A 77 -2.09 10.43 -5.85
CA ALA A 77 -1.14 9.34 -5.94
C ALA A 77 -0.43 9.38 -7.29
N ARG A 78 0.91 9.34 -7.25
CA ARG A 78 1.71 9.31 -8.47
C ARG A 78 1.64 7.92 -9.09
N PRO A 79 1.72 7.82 -10.42
CA PRO A 79 1.73 6.51 -11.07
C PRO A 79 2.95 5.70 -10.64
N THR A 80 2.74 4.39 -10.49
CA THR A 80 3.76 3.41 -10.10
C THR A 80 4.98 3.41 -11.01
N SER A 81 4.83 3.84 -12.27
CA SER A 81 5.94 4.01 -13.22
C SER A 81 7.05 4.96 -12.74
N LEU A 82 6.73 5.90 -11.83
CA LEU A 82 7.71 6.82 -11.26
C LEU A 82 8.51 6.21 -10.11
N ILE A 83 8.04 5.12 -9.48
CA ILE A 83 8.69 4.52 -8.30
C ILE A 83 10.16 4.16 -8.59
N THR A 84 10.45 3.67 -9.79
CA THR A 84 11.80 3.24 -10.18
C THR A 84 12.80 4.40 -10.21
N LYS A 85 12.32 5.63 -10.42
CA LYS A 85 13.13 6.84 -10.45
C LYS A 85 13.20 7.54 -9.09
N THR A 86 12.20 7.36 -8.25
CA THR A 86 12.09 8.07 -6.96
C THR A 86 12.58 7.25 -5.77
N ALA A 87 12.46 5.93 -5.79
CA ALA A 87 12.82 5.06 -4.67
C ALA A 87 14.30 5.18 -4.27
N GLN A 88 15.20 5.47 -5.22
CA GLN A 88 16.63 5.69 -4.96
C GLN A 88 16.92 6.92 -4.08
N TYR A 89 15.96 7.86 -3.98
CA TYR A 89 16.09 9.05 -3.13
C TYR A 89 15.48 8.86 -1.74
N ALA A 90 14.95 7.67 -1.44
CA ALA A 90 14.50 7.33 -0.10
C ALA A 90 15.70 7.15 0.85
N GLY A 91 15.54 7.55 2.10
CA GLY A 91 16.58 7.45 3.12
C GLY A 91 17.12 8.81 3.56
N ILE A 92 18.24 8.79 4.28
CA ILE A 92 18.83 10.01 4.82
C ILE A 92 19.44 10.87 3.70
N LEU A 93 19.30 12.18 3.81
CA LEU A 93 20.07 13.10 2.97
C LEU A 93 21.53 13.03 3.38
N SER A 94 22.43 12.95 2.39
CA SER A 94 23.89 12.96 2.62
C SER A 94 24.39 14.39 2.82
N CYS A 95 23.99 14.99 3.94
CA CYS A 95 24.33 16.36 4.31
C CYS A 95 25.79 16.48 4.82
N ARG A 96 26.48 17.56 4.44
CA ARG A 96 27.80 17.91 4.98
C ARG A 96 27.78 19.33 5.54
N LYS A 97 28.43 19.55 6.69
CA LYS A 97 28.53 20.87 7.32
C LYS A 97 29.11 21.88 6.34
N GLY A 98 28.40 22.99 6.11
CA GLY A 98 28.80 24.05 5.17
C GLY A 98 28.31 23.87 3.73
N TYR A 99 27.58 22.79 3.41
CA TYR A 99 26.98 22.55 2.09
C TYR A 99 25.47 22.37 2.20
N GLY A 100 24.74 22.72 1.13
CA GLY A 100 23.31 22.48 1.04
C GLY A 100 23.00 20.98 0.99
N CYS A 101 21.83 20.65 1.53
CA CYS A 101 21.09 19.44 1.21
C CYS A 101 19.87 19.91 0.38
#